data_AF-A0A926WS43-F1
#
_entry.id   AF-A0A926WS43-F1
#
_cell.length_a   1.000
_cell.length_b   1.000
_cell.length_c   1.000
_cell.angle_alpha   90.00
_cell.angle_beta   90.00
_cell.angle_gamma   90.00
#
_symmetry.space_group_name_H-M   'P 1'
#
loop_
_entity.id
_entity.type
_entity.pdbx_description
1 polymer ?
#
loop_
_entity_poly.entity_id
_entity_poly.type
_entity_poly.pdbx_seq_one_letter_code
_entity_poly.pdbx_strand_id
1 'polypeptide(L)'
;MKSPHLYQAFTGLSLGFLFINSTFAPPALAGRYVLNQTPQTIERYFGRYLKKQTSEGKVIYTYAPKSFRRLFPLFPKSNFSITFVNNQAKSINLNFNSDFDKYSGNYNYDQQSAAKFYKYIFGYHPPIWQELTAKFSGNETIYFYEYCLGDGVATSFERYGYKQFTDSATFAYNTRCESPDNRNLN
;
A
#
# COMPACT_ATOMS: atom_id res chain seq x y z
N MET A 1 -67.32 0.31 -32.44
CA MET A 1 -66.18 0.31 -33.38
C MET A 1 -65.10 1.25 -32.84
N LYS A 2 -63.88 0.72 -32.68
CA LYS A 2 -62.55 1.37 -32.65
C LYS A 2 -62.22 2.39 -31.54
N SER A 3 -61.48 1.88 -30.54
CA SER A 3 -60.34 2.57 -29.88
C SER A 3 -59.19 2.78 -30.89
N PRO A 4 -58.25 3.74 -30.72
CA PRO A 4 -57.02 3.42 -29.96
C PRO A 4 -56.33 4.57 -29.16
N HIS A 5 -55.71 4.15 -28.06
CA HIS A 5 -54.36 4.49 -27.54
C HIS A 5 -53.91 5.94 -27.26
N LEU A 6 -53.63 6.21 -25.97
CA LEU A 6 -52.48 6.99 -25.47
C LEU A 6 -52.09 6.39 -24.09
N TYR A 7 -51.20 5.38 -24.06
CA TYR A 7 -49.78 5.48 -23.64
C TYR A 7 -49.59 6.22 -22.29
N GLN A 8 -49.46 5.52 -21.14
CA GLN A 8 -48.26 4.85 -20.61
C GLN A 8 -47.18 5.85 -20.12
N ALA A 9 -47.12 6.08 -18.80
CA ALA A 9 -45.89 6.43 -18.06
C ALA A 9 -46.23 6.67 -16.58
N PHE A 10 -45.79 5.79 -15.68
CA PHE A 10 -45.27 6.14 -14.33
C PHE A 10 -44.86 4.84 -13.61
N THR A 11 -43.80 4.22 -14.11
CA THR A 11 -43.03 3.20 -13.38
C THR A 11 -41.58 3.61 -13.47
N GLY A 12 -40.99 4.09 -12.37
CA GLY A 12 -39.56 4.38 -12.34
C GLY A 12 -39.14 5.37 -11.26
N LEU A 13 -39.31 5.01 -9.99
CA LEU A 13 -38.69 5.75 -8.88
C LEU A 13 -38.37 4.78 -7.72
N SER A 14 -37.48 3.82 -7.96
CA SER A 14 -36.96 2.94 -6.89
C SER A 14 -35.57 2.35 -7.16
N LEU A 15 -34.67 3.13 -7.77
CA LEU A 15 -33.26 2.70 -8.00
C LEU A 15 -32.23 3.79 -7.62
N GLY A 16 -32.59 4.70 -6.72
CA GLY A 16 -31.79 5.89 -6.38
C GLY A 16 -31.11 5.91 -5.02
N PHE A 17 -30.95 4.79 -4.30
CA PHE A 17 -30.50 4.80 -2.90
C PHE A 17 -29.35 3.84 -2.53
N LEU A 18 -28.53 3.39 -3.48
CA LEU A 18 -27.38 2.49 -3.19
C LEU A 18 -25.98 3.08 -3.42
N PHE A 19 -25.84 4.41 -3.61
CA PHE A 19 -24.53 5.03 -3.89
C PHE A 19 -24.03 6.06 -2.86
N ILE A 20 -24.67 6.23 -1.70
CA ILE A 20 -24.33 7.34 -0.78
C ILE A 20 -23.24 7.00 0.25
N ASN A 21 -22.81 5.74 0.40
CA ASN A 21 -21.84 5.37 1.45
C ASN A 21 -20.34 5.52 1.08
N SER A 22 -19.95 6.34 0.10
CA SER A 22 -18.53 6.43 -0.32
C SER A 22 -17.86 7.80 -0.26
N THR A 23 -18.51 8.85 0.26
CA THR A 23 -18.01 10.23 0.13
C THR A 23 -17.26 10.80 1.33
N PHE A 24 -17.00 10.02 2.39
CA PHE A 24 -16.16 10.47 3.51
C PHE A 24 -14.71 9.95 3.43
N ALA A 25 -14.14 9.88 2.23
CA ALA A 25 -12.70 9.94 2.09
C ALA A 25 -12.34 11.42 1.91
N PRO A 26 -11.68 12.09 2.87
CA PRO A 26 -11.25 13.46 2.67
C PRO A 26 -10.43 13.54 1.38
N PRO A 27 -10.68 14.52 0.49
CA PRO A 27 -9.84 14.72 -0.67
C PRO A 27 -8.41 14.95 -0.18
N ALA A 28 -7.51 14.03 -0.50
CA ALA A 28 -6.11 14.20 -0.19
C ALA A 28 -5.63 15.43 -0.95
N LEU A 29 -5.16 16.44 -0.24
CA LEU A 29 -4.65 17.66 -0.85
C LEU A 29 -3.37 17.44 -1.70
N ALA A 30 -2.84 16.20 -1.80
CA ALA A 30 -1.83 15.82 -2.80
C ALA A 30 -1.62 14.29 -3.05
N GLY A 31 -2.50 13.37 -2.61
CA GLY A 31 -2.14 11.94 -2.52
C GLY A 31 -3.25 10.89 -2.62
N ARG A 32 -2.88 9.62 -2.41
CA ARG A 32 -3.76 8.46 -2.27
C ARG A 32 -3.72 8.00 -0.83
N TYR A 33 -4.88 7.86 -0.20
CA TYR A 33 -5.01 7.11 1.04
C TYR A 33 -5.07 5.63 0.70
N VAL A 34 -4.09 4.83 1.12
CA VAL A 34 -4.03 3.39 0.82
C VAL A 34 -4.34 2.55 2.05
N LEU A 35 -3.78 2.91 3.20
CA LEU A 35 -4.06 2.22 4.45
C LEU A 35 -5.52 2.43 4.87
N ASN A 36 -6.10 1.41 5.50
CA ASN A 36 -7.52 1.29 5.88
C ASN A 36 -8.54 1.35 4.73
N GLN A 37 -8.10 1.41 3.46
CA GLN A 37 -9.02 1.35 2.32
C GLN A 37 -9.45 -0.07 1.97
N THR A 38 -10.58 -0.17 1.27
CA THR A 38 -11.13 -1.44 0.78
C THR A 38 -10.39 -1.91 -0.47
N PRO A 39 -10.42 -3.23 -0.77
CA PRO A 39 -9.77 -3.73 -1.98
C PRO A 39 -10.33 -3.14 -3.28
N GLN A 40 -11.61 -2.76 -3.31
CA GLN A 40 -12.23 -2.08 -4.46
C GLN A 40 -11.62 -0.70 -4.69
N THR A 41 -11.35 0.06 -3.62
CA THR A 41 -10.64 1.34 -3.72
C THR A 41 -9.21 1.13 -4.19
N ILE A 42 -8.52 0.13 -3.66
CA ILE A 42 -7.14 -0.20 -4.06
C ILE A 42 -7.04 -0.60 -5.55
N GLU A 43 -8.00 -1.37 -6.07
CA GLU A 43 -8.05 -1.74 -7.48
C GLU A 43 -8.14 -0.52 -8.40
N ARG A 44 -8.82 0.56 -7.99
CA ARG A 44 -8.86 1.82 -8.74
C ARG A 44 -7.50 2.51 -8.83
N TYR A 45 -6.62 2.31 -7.84
CA TYR A 45 -5.30 2.95 -7.81
C TYR A 45 -4.22 2.17 -8.56
N PHE A 46 -4.24 0.84 -8.48
CA PHE A 46 -3.16 -0.01 -8.97
C PHE A 46 -3.58 -0.98 -10.06
N GLY A 47 -4.87 -0.99 -10.42
CA GLY A 47 -5.48 -1.96 -11.33
C GLY A 47 -5.70 -3.31 -10.66
N ARG A 48 -6.00 -4.32 -11.48
CA ARG A 48 -6.25 -5.68 -11.02
C ARG A 48 -5.00 -6.32 -10.43
N TYR A 49 -5.16 -7.00 -9.31
CA TYR A 49 -4.11 -7.82 -8.72
C TYR A 49 -3.76 -9.00 -9.63
N LEU A 50 -2.52 -9.48 -9.53
CA LEU A 50 -2.02 -10.66 -10.26
C LEU A 50 -2.31 -11.96 -9.50
N LYS A 51 -2.21 -11.91 -8.18
CA LYS A 51 -2.40 -13.07 -7.29
C LYS A 51 -3.20 -12.66 -6.08
N LYS A 52 -4.11 -13.54 -5.67
CA LYS A 52 -4.85 -13.47 -4.41
C LYS A 52 -4.47 -14.67 -3.55
N GLN A 53 -4.18 -14.43 -2.29
CA GLN A 53 -3.97 -15.46 -1.28
C GLN A 53 -4.86 -15.16 -0.08
N THR A 54 -5.48 -16.20 0.48
CA THR A 54 -6.31 -16.09 1.68
C THR A 54 -5.70 -16.95 2.77
N SER A 55 -5.56 -16.43 3.98
CA SER A 55 -5.03 -17.15 5.14
C SER A 55 -5.65 -16.54 6.40
N GLU A 56 -6.22 -17.38 7.27
CA GLU A 56 -6.74 -17.05 8.61
C GLU A 56 -7.12 -15.57 8.85
N GLY A 57 -8.28 -15.16 8.32
CA GLY A 57 -8.81 -13.80 8.52
C GLY A 57 -8.13 -12.69 7.71
N LYS A 58 -7.14 -13.04 6.87
CA LYS A 58 -6.39 -12.12 6.02
C LYS A 58 -6.54 -12.48 4.55
N VAL A 59 -6.52 -11.44 3.72
CA VAL A 59 -6.48 -11.56 2.27
C VAL A 59 -5.30 -10.75 1.76
N ILE A 60 -4.45 -11.35 0.93
CA ILE A 60 -3.26 -10.71 0.38
C ILE A 60 -3.42 -10.62 -1.13
N TYR A 61 -3.35 -9.39 -1.66
CA TYR A 61 -3.36 -9.14 -3.10
C TYR A 61 -1.96 -8.70 -3.55
N THR A 62 -1.42 -9.36 -4.56
CA THR A 62 -0.09 -9.05 -5.14
C THR A 62 -0.24 -8.28 -6.44
N TYR A 63 0.54 -7.22 -6.60
CA TYR A 63 0.55 -6.31 -7.73
C TYR A 63 1.97 -6.22 -8.31
N ALA A 64 2.10 -6.31 -9.63
CA ALA A 64 3.37 -6.04 -10.32
C ALA A 64 3.15 -5.29 -11.64
N PRO A 65 2.51 -4.12 -11.62
CA PRO A 65 2.29 -3.34 -12.82
C PRO A 65 3.63 -2.91 -13.45
N LYS A 66 3.64 -2.76 -14.78
CA LYS A 66 4.87 -2.36 -15.52
C LYS A 66 5.45 -1.05 -15.00
N SER A 67 4.61 -0.10 -14.56
CA SER A 67 5.04 1.18 -13.99
C SER A 67 5.79 1.02 -12.67
N PHE A 68 5.42 0.02 -11.84
CA PHE A 68 6.09 -0.27 -10.58
C PHE A 68 7.50 -0.83 -10.80
N ARG A 69 7.65 -1.80 -11.69
CA ARG A 69 8.96 -2.45 -11.96
C ARG A 69 10.03 -1.45 -12.42
N ARG A 70 9.62 -0.34 -13.06
CA ARG A 70 10.53 0.73 -13.48
C ARG A 70 11.13 1.53 -12.31
N LEU A 71 10.53 1.48 -11.12
CA LEU A 71 11.08 2.13 -9.92
C LEU A 71 12.39 1.47 -9.46
N PHE A 72 12.49 0.17 -9.69
CA PHE A 72 13.58 -0.69 -9.24
C PHE A 72 14.15 -1.45 -10.43
N PRO A 73 14.89 -0.79 -11.35
CA PRO A 73 15.37 -1.41 -12.59
C PRO A 73 16.33 -2.59 -12.34
N LEU A 74 17.05 -2.57 -11.22
CA LEU A 74 17.89 -3.70 -10.78
C LEU A 74 17.08 -4.92 -10.34
N PHE A 75 15.79 -4.74 -10.03
CA PHE A 75 14.88 -5.77 -9.54
C PHE A 75 13.68 -5.91 -10.48
N PRO A 76 13.88 -6.44 -11.70
CA PRO A 76 12.83 -6.51 -12.71
C PRO A 76 11.67 -7.44 -12.32
N LYS A 77 11.88 -8.31 -11.34
CA LYS A 77 10.86 -9.20 -10.75
C LYS A 77 10.18 -8.61 -9.52
N SER A 78 10.55 -7.40 -9.11
CA SER A 78 9.94 -6.75 -7.95
C SER A 78 8.43 -6.63 -8.09
N ASN A 79 7.75 -6.81 -6.96
CA ASN A 79 6.31 -6.63 -6.84
C ASN A 79 6.00 -6.01 -5.47
N PHE A 80 4.74 -5.67 -5.25
CA PHE A 80 4.27 -5.36 -3.91
C PHE A 80 2.98 -6.11 -3.63
N SER A 81 2.69 -6.34 -2.35
CA SER A 81 1.44 -6.93 -1.90
C SER A 81 0.76 -6.02 -0.89
N ILE A 82 -0.56 -6.10 -0.82
CA ILE A 82 -1.37 -5.42 0.19
C ILE A 82 -2.11 -6.48 0.98
N THR A 83 -1.93 -6.46 2.30
CA THR A 83 -2.64 -7.34 3.23
C THR A 83 -3.88 -6.63 3.74
N PHE A 84 -5.02 -7.28 3.59
CA PHE A 84 -6.32 -6.84 4.06
C PHE A 84 -6.75 -7.67 5.27
N VAL A 85 -7.20 -7.00 6.31
CA VAL A 85 -7.84 -7.59 7.49
C VAL A 85 -9.19 -6.91 7.65
N ASN A 86 -10.27 -7.68 7.83
CA ASN A 86 -11.64 -7.15 7.89
C ASN A 86 -11.95 -6.21 6.71
N ASN A 87 -11.56 -6.62 5.50
CA ASN A 87 -11.73 -5.86 4.26
C ASN A 87 -11.06 -4.46 4.24
N GLN A 88 -10.04 -4.24 5.07
CA GLN A 88 -9.28 -3.00 5.13
C GLN A 88 -7.79 -3.27 4.96
N ALA A 89 -7.11 -2.49 4.12
CA ALA A 89 -5.67 -2.57 3.92
C ALA A 89 -4.93 -2.23 5.23
N LYS A 90 -4.09 -3.14 5.73
CA LYS A 90 -3.34 -2.95 6.99
C LYS A 90 -1.83 -2.80 6.77
N SER A 91 -1.30 -3.49 5.77
CA SER A 91 0.11 -3.38 5.43
C SER A 91 0.34 -3.53 3.93
N ILE A 92 1.44 -2.95 3.48
CA ILE A 92 1.89 -2.95 2.09
C ILE A 92 3.32 -3.45 2.09
N ASN A 93 3.59 -4.58 1.45
CA ASN A 93 4.92 -5.18 1.47
C ASN A 93 5.53 -5.10 0.07
N LEU A 94 6.67 -4.43 -0.04
CA LEU A 94 7.58 -4.47 -1.18
C LEU A 94 8.37 -5.76 -1.13
N ASN A 95 8.38 -6.50 -2.23
CA ASN A 95 9.25 -7.64 -2.44
C ASN A 95 10.15 -7.36 -3.64
N PHE A 96 11.46 -7.36 -3.44
CA PHE A 96 12.40 -7.21 -4.55
C PHE A 96 12.43 -8.46 -5.44
N ASN A 97 12.05 -9.64 -4.91
CA ASN A 97 12.06 -10.94 -5.62
C ASN A 97 13.36 -11.18 -6.39
N SER A 98 14.48 -10.83 -5.77
CA SER A 98 15.78 -10.86 -6.41
C SER A 98 16.50 -12.17 -6.16
N ASP A 99 17.29 -12.56 -7.15
CA ASP A 99 18.38 -13.50 -6.96
C ASP A 99 19.60 -12.68 -6.55
N PHE A 100 19.75 -12.42 -5.24
CA PHE A 100 20.77 -11.52 -4.69
C PHE A 100 22.21 -11.94 -5.04
N ASP A 101 22.42 -13.20 -5.45
CA ASP A 101 23.71 -13.68 -5.94
C ASP A 101 24.07 -13.10 -7.31
N LYS A 102 23.08 -12.78 -8.15
CA LYS A 102 23.27 -12.20 -9.49
C LYS A 102 23.44 -10.69 -9.49
N TYR A 103 23.02 -10.01 -8.41
CA TYR A 103 23.10 -8.56 -8.30
C TYR A 103 24.21 -8.18 -7.32
N SER A 104 25.42 -8.01 -7.85
CA SER A 104 26.58 -7.54 -7.09
C SER A 104 26.40 -6.07 -6.72
N GLY A 105 26.00 -5.79 -5.48
CA GLY A 105 25.99 -4.43 -4.96
C GLY A 105 25.47 -4.36 -3.53
N ASN A 106 25.85 -3.28 -2.83
CA ASN A 106 25.28 -2.90 -1.54
C ASN A 106 23.87 -2.29 -1.74
N TYR A 107 23.00 -2.94 -2.53
CA TYR A 107 21.67 -2.41 -2.75
C TYR A 107 20.79 -2.72 -1.55
N ASN A 108 20.76 -1.75 -0.64
CA ASN A 108 19.99 -1.82 0.58
C ASN A 108 18.76 -0.93 0.45
N TYR A 109 17.68 -1.34 1.11
CA TYR A 109 16.57 -0.43 1.29
C TYR A 109 17.02 0.71 2.20
N ASP A 110 16.90 1.92 1.68
CA ASP A 110 17.35 3.17 2.28
C ASP A 110 16.29 4.26 2.08
N GLN A 111 16.57 5.47 2.55
CA GLN A 111 15.64 6.60 2.44
C GLN A 111 15.22 6.87 0.98
N GLN A 112 16.12 6.74 0.01
CA GLN A 112 15.80 7.00 -1.40
C GLN A 112 14.88 5.92 -1.97
N SER A 113 15.16 4.66 -1.68
CA SER A 113 14.35 3.52 -2.09
C SER A 113 12.97 3.55 -1.43
N ALA A 114 12.92 3.92 -0.15
CA ALA A 114 11.68 4.13 0.58
C ALA A 114 10.86 5.27 0.00
N ALA A 115 11.47 6.42 -0.29
CA ALA A 115 10.78 7.56 -0.90
C ALA A 115 10.21 7.21 -2.28
N LYS A 116 10.93 6.45 -3.11
CA LYS A 116 10.42 5.94 -4.41
C LYS A 116 9.19 5.07 -4.22
N PHE A 117 9.26 4.11 -3.30
CA PHE A 117 8.14 3.21 -3.04
C PHE A 117 6.94 3.96 -2.45
N TYR A 118 7.18 4.82 -1.45
CA TYR A 118 6.17 5.65 -0.81
C TYR A 118 5.44 6.52 -1.83
N LYS A 119 6.19 7.25 -2.67
CA LYS A 119 5.61 8.06 -3.74
C LYS A 119 4.80 7.25 -4.73
N TYR A 120 5.24 6.04 -5.06
CA TYR A 120 4.45 5.17 -5.92
C TYR A 120 3.14 4.71 -5.28
N ILE A 121 3.11 4.47 -3.97
CA ILE A 121 1.93 4.03 -3.24
C ILE A 121 0.99 5.20 -2.96
N PHE A 122 1.50 6.25 -2.33
CA PHE A 122 0.71 7.38 -1.80
C PHE A 122 0.65 8.57 -2.75
N GLY A 123 1.46 8.64 -3.81
CA GLY A 123 1.40 9.71 -4.82
C GLY A 123 2.20 10.98 -4.51
N TYR A 124 2.76 11.11 -3.31
CA TYR A 124 3.58 12.25 -2.87
C TYR A 124 4.86 11.77 -2.17
N HIS A 125 5.83 12.66 -1.93
CA HIS A 125 7.05 12.28 -1.20
C HIS A 125 6.74 12.15 0.30
N PRO A 126 7.39 11.20 1.01
CA PRO A 126 7.21 11.10 2.45
C PRO A 126 7.65 12.41 3.13
N PRO A 127 6.84 12.98 4.04
CA PRO A 127 7.18 14.24 4.69
C PRO A 127 8.42 14.14 5.60
N ILE A 128 8.70 12.96 6.17
CA ILE A 128 9.84 12.75 7.08
C ILE A 128 10.55 11.42 6.82
N TRP A 129 11.77 11.32 7.34
CA TRP A 129 12.52 10.07 7.49
C TRP A 129 13.16 10.09 8.88
N GLN A 130 12.52 9.44 9.84
CA GLN A 130 12.96 9.46 11.23
C GLN A 130 13.07 8.04 11.77
N GLU A 131 14.23 7.66 12.30
CA GLU A 131 14.40 6.34 12.90
C GLU A 131 13.49 6.17 14.12
N LEU A 132 12.74 5.07 14.15
CA LEU A 132 11.96 4.64 15.30
C LEU A 132 12.70 3.57 16.09
N THR A 133 13.32 2.62 15.36
CA THR A 133 14.00 1.48 15.95
C THR A 133 15.14 1.02 15.03
N ALA A 134 16.29 0.72 15.60
CA ALA A 134 17.32 -0.10 14.99
C ALA A 134 17.75 -1.17 15.99
N LYS A 135 17.55 -2.45 15.67
CA LYS A 135 17.79 -3.57 16.59
C LYS A 135 18.54 -4.69 15.89
N PHE A 136 19.56 -5.20 16.56
CA PHE A 136 20.21 -6.45 16.17
C PHE A 136 19.34 -7.64 16.57
N SER A 137 19.04 -8.53 15.63
CA SER A 137 18.39 -9.80 15.90
C SER A 137 19.47 -10.84 16.17
N GLY A 138 19.44 -11.46 17.35
CA GLY A 138 20.56 -12.20 17.98
C GLY A 138 21.09 -13.43 17.24
N ASN A 139 20.54 -13.79 16.07
CA ASN A 139 21.07 -14.81 15.18
C ASN A 139 21.46 -14.12 13.85
N GLU A 140 22.72 -14.25 13.44
CA GLU A 140 23.17 -14.08 12.04
C GLU A 140 23.18 -12.69 11.40
N THR A 141 23.89 -11.68 11.93
CA THR A 141 24.10 -10.39 11.19
C THR A 141 22.79 -9.73 10.71
N ILE A 142 21.65 -10.06 11.33
CA ILE A 142 20.34 -9.52 10.98
C ILE A 142 20.12 -8.24 11.78
N TYR A 143 19.87 -7.14 11.09
CA TYR A 143 19.46 -5.88 11.68
C TYR A 143 18.05 -5.54 11.23
N PHE A 144 17.16 -5.33 12.19
CA PHE A 144 15.83 -4.82 11.95
C PHE A 144 15.83 -3.29 12.08
N TYR A 145 15.31 -2.62 11.06
CA TYR A 145 15.14 -1.19 11.04
C TYR A 145 13.67 -0.82 10.92
N GLU A 146 13.29 0.24 11.60
CA GLU A 146 11.97 0.86 11.50
C GLU A 146 12.16 2.37 11.39
N TYR A 147 11.59 2.97 10.35
CA TYR A 147 11.62 4.41 10.13
C TYR A 147 10.20 4.94 9.98
N CYS A 148 9.99 6.13 10.50
CA CYS A 148 8.81 6.91 10.29
C CYS A 148 8.88 7.67 8.99
N LEU A 149 7.81 7.57 8.19
CA LEU A 149 7.64 8.29 6.93
C LEU A 149 6.69 9.48 7.05
N GLY A 150 5.98 9.58 8.18
CA GLY A 150 4.95 10.58 8.46
C GLY A 150 3.56 10.16 7.98
N ASP A 151 2.56 11.00 8.26
CA ASP A 151 1.14 10.74 7.97
C ASP A 151 0.63 9.39 8.49
N GLY A 152 1.14 9.00 9.67
CA GLY A 152 0.82 7.72 10.29
C GLY A 152 1.45 6.51 9.60
N VAL A 153 2.39 6.69 8.66
CA VAL A 153 3.05 5.58 7.96
C VAL A 153 4.45 5.35 8.51
N ALA A 154 4.73 4.11 8.90
CA ALA A 154 6.08 3.64 9.18
C ALA A 154 6.51 2.62 8.12
N THR A 155 7.82 2.53 7.89
CA THR A 155 8.45 1.45 7.14
C THR A 155 9.32 0.60 8.03
N SER A 156 9.27 -0.71 7.85
CA SER A 156 10.17 -1.66 8.50
C SER A 156 10.80 -2.59 7.49
N PHE A 157 12.07 -2.93 7.70
CA PHE A 157 12.82 -3.84 6.84
C PHE A 157 13.98 -4.45 7.60
N GLU A 158 14.46 -5.58 7.09
CA GLU A 158 15.63 -6.27 7.63
C GLU A 158 16.83 -6.08 6.70
N ARG A 159 18.01 -6.11 7.31
CA ARG A 159 19.28 -6.26 6.61
C ARG A 159 19.96 -7.51 7.14
N TYR A 160 20.36 -8.40 6.25
CA TYR A 160 20.92 -9.68 6.66
C TYR A 160 22.08 -10.14 5.78
N GLY A 161 22.84 -11.10 6.29
CA GLY A 161 24.05 -11.63 5.67
C GLY A 161 25.23 -10.64 5.67
N TYR A 162 26.38 -11.11 5.16
CA TYR A 162 27.62 -10.33 5.15
C TYR A 162 27.55 -9.04 4.33
N LYS A 163 26.66 -9.00 3.32
CA LYS A 163 26.42 -7.82 2.47
C LYS A 163 25.30 -6.91 2.98
N GLN A 164 24.66 -7.27 4.09
CA GLN A 164 23.59 -6.50 4.72
C GLN A 164 22.40 -6.22 3.78
N PHE A 165 22.00 -7.21 2.99
CA PHE A 165 20.97 -7.08 1.97
C PHE A 165 19.57 -6.90 2.55
N THR A 166 18.72 -6.18 1.81
CA THR A 166 17.28 -6.12 2.08
C THR A 166 16.50 -6.77 0.95
N ASP A 167 15.68 -7.77 1.26
CA ASP A 167 14.80 -8.43 0.29
C ASP A 167 13.41 -7.84 0.18
N SER A 168 12.97 -7.19 1.25
CA SER A 168 11.62 -6.71 1.41
C SER A 168 11.55 -5.53 2.38
N ALA A 169 10.50 -4.75 2.23
CA ALA A 169 10.16 -3.68 3.16
C ALA A 169 8.65 -3.61 3.32
N THR A 170 8.18 -3.30 4.53
CA THR A 170 6.76 -3.20 4.83
C THR A 170 6.41 -1.77 5.20
N PHE A 171 5.32 -1.24 4.64
CA PHE A 171 4.62 -0.08 5.16
C PHE A 171 3.43 -0.53 6.00
N ALA A 172 3.26 0.09 7.15
CA ALA A 172 2.12 -0.11 8.03
C ALA A 172 1.77 1.19 8.74
N TYR A 173 0.55 1.24 9.27
CA TYR A 173 0.13 2.37 10.09
C TYR A 173 0.83 2.31 11.46
N ASN A 174 1.38 3.44 11.90
CA ASN A 174 1.99 3.60 13.22
C ASN A 174 1.62 4.97 13.79
N THR A 175 0.99 5.00 14.96
CA THR A 175 0.55 6.25 15.63
C THR A 175 1.73 7.16 16.01
N ARG A 176 2.93 6.60 16.21
CA ARG A 176 4.16 7.39 16.42
C ARG A 176 4.51 8.27 15.21
N CYS A 177 3.95 7.95 14.04
CA CYS A 177 4.16 8.67 12.78
C CYS A 177 3.07 9.67 12.41
N GLU A 178 2.07 9.82 13.27
CA GLU A 178 1.08 10.88 13.07
C GLU A 178 1.66 12.23 13.47
N SER A 179 1.33 13.25 12.68
CA SER A 179 1.55 14.64 13.08
C SER A 179 0.88 14.88 14.45
N PRO A 180 1.49 15.67 15.36
CA PRO A 180 0.90 15.99 16.66
C PRO A 180 -0.55 16.47 16.57
N ASP A 181 -0.89 17.22 15.52
CA ASP A 181 -2.23 17.78 15.30
C ASP A 181 -3.31 16.71 15.04
N ASN A 182 -2.93 15.53 14.51
CA ASN A 182 -3.85 14.45 14.19
C ASN A 182 -4.17 13.53 15.38
N ARG A 183 -3.45 13.65 16.51
CA ARG A 183 -3.66 12.80 17.70
C ARG A 183 -4.92 13.17 18.49
N ASN A 184 -5.49 14.34 18.24
CA ASN A 184 -6.64 14.89 18.98
C ASN A 184 -7.99 14.68 18.28
N LEU A 185 -8.04 13.90 17.19
CA LEU A 185 -9.25 13.67 16.39
C LEU A 185 -9.88 12.28 16.56
N ASN A 186 -9.37 11.45 17.49
CA ASN A 186 -9.91 10.13 17.83
C ASN A 186 -10.41 10.07 19.27
#